data_AF-A0A800D3S6-F1
#
_entry.id   AF-A0A800D3S6-F1
#
_cell.length_a   1.000
_cell.length_b   1.000
_cell.length_c   1.000
_cell.angle_alpha   90.00
_cell.angle_beta   90.00
_cell.angle_gamma   90.00
#
_symmetry.space_group_name_H-M   'P 1'
#
loop_
_entity.id
_entity.type
_entity.pdbx_description
1 polymer ?
#
loop_
_entity_poly.entity_id
_entity_poly.type
_entity_poly.pdbx_seq_one_letter_code
_entity_poly.pdbx_strand_id
1 'polypeptide(L)'
;MIEALERLANFKAEPYLVTTLYFNFSPEDLTKNQLYLKVKDLVKNYRKFVEEKSPWTKEVKEGVLEDLENILEFVKDPDNIAGGRAFAIFTCSKKDLFEVIKLPYSYRNRIASDRHPLIREILAIDEEFGKVGVLLVDKHHIRFFIADITGTAEVGDFVTPILVRAHKFHSGGAFLRRAEGERRLQMPSRVGAPNSVRHGVGEWRFHQKIKHNWHLTLKLAADAVFEYWKANPFDHLVVGSLTGEPIREIEGVLHDYLRRILLGYIEINPATADEKEVWNKLLTFRIQKDREEERGLVTRFKEEIGFNRAVNGLEKTLEMLNMGNVRVLLVNEDFSAEGYICKETNTLSLNGQCPSESEKPEKVFDIVNEMIEEALHQRAKVEVIVDKQLQKEIDGVGALLRFPI
;
A
#
# COMPACT_ATOMS: atom_id res chain seq x y z
N MET A 1 6.00 7.85 13.15
CA MET A 1 4.72 8.06 12.45
C MET A 1 3.60 8.43 13.41
N ILE A 2 3.35 7.64 14.46
CA ILE A 2 2.28 7.92 15.45
C ILE A 2 2.38 9.34 16.03
N GLU A 3 3.56 9.75 16.50
CA GLU A 3 3.79 11.11 17.03
C GLU A 3 3.48 12.23 16.02
N ALA A 4 3.82 12.04 14.74
CA ALA A 4 3.53 13.00 13.68
C ALA A 4 2.02 13.09 13.41
N LEU A 5 1.32 11.95 13.40
CA LEU A 5 -0.14 11.91 13.24
C LEU A 5 -0.86 12.52 14.45
N GLU A 6 -0.38 12.30 15.67
CA GLU A 6 -0.92 12.94 16.88
C GLU A 6 -0.71 14.45 16.87
N ARG A 7 0.45 14.91 16.40
CA ARG A 7 0.73 16.35 16.21
C ARG A 7 -0.24 16.96 15.19
N LEU A 8 -0.44 16.30 14.05
CA LEU A 8 -1.35 16.76 13.00
C LEU A 8 -2.82 16.72 13.45
N ALA A 9 -3.25 15.67 14.14
CA ALA A 9 -4.62 15.53 14.63
C ALA A 9 -5.00 16.61 15.66
N ASN A 10 -4.03 17.03 16.48
CA ASN A 10 -4.24 18.08 17.49
C ASN A 10 -3.95 19.51 16.96
N PHE A 11 -3.50 19.64 15.72
CA PHE A 11 -3.15 20.94 15.15
C PHE A 11 -4.41 21.74 14.80
N LYS A 12 -4.47 22.98 15.29
CA LYS A 12 -5.55 23.92 14.98
C LYS A 12 -5.03 25.07 14.15
N ALA A 13 -5.42 25.15 12.89
CA ALA A 13 -4.93 26.19 11.98
C ALA A 13 -5.66 27.53 12.12
N GLU A 14 -6.87 27.56 12.70
CA GLU A 14 -7.74 28.74 12.74
C GLU A 14 -7.02 30.02 13.26
N PRO A 15 -7.15 31.16 12.57
CA PRO A 15 -8.00 31.44 11.41
C PRO A 15 -7.40 31.04 10.04
N TYR A 16 -6.20 30.45 10.01
CA TYR A 16 -5.52 30.01 8.79
C TYR A 16 -5.95 28.60 8.36
N LEU A 17 -5.46 28.17 7.19
CA LEU A 17 -5.68 26.85 6.63
C LEU A 17 -4.36 26.05 6.61
N VAL A 18 -4.48 24.73 6.63
CA VAL A 18 -3.38 23.80 6.37
C VAL A 18 -3.49 23.35 4.93
N THR A 19 -2.47 23.59 4.13
CA THR A 19 -2.36 22.99 2.80
C THR A 19 -1.81 21.58 2.93
N THR A 20 -2.58 20.62 2.42
CA THR A 20 -2.22 19.20 2.34
C THR A 20 -2.02 18.81 0.88
N LEU A 21 -0.88 18.19 0.57
CA LEU A 21 -0.55 17.63 -0.73
C LEU A 21 -0.33 16.13 -0.60
N TYR A 22 -1.07 15.33 -1.36
CA TYR A 22 -0.82 13.91 -1.59
C TYR A 22 -0.32 13.72 -3.02
N PHE A 23 0.77 12.98 -3.18
CA PHE A 23 1.39 12.79 -4.48
C PHE A 23 2.00 11.40 -4.65
N ASN A 24 1.55 10.68 -5.68
CA ASN A 24 2.10 9.42 -6.19
C ASN A 24 3.25 9.66 -7.15
N PHE A 25 4.31 8.87 -7.02
CA PHE A 25 5.44 8.90 -7.92
C PHE A 25 6.04 7.51 -8.13
N SER A 26 6.61 7.32 -9.32
CA SER A 26 7.42 6.15 -9.60
C SER A 26 8.90 6.44 -9.28
N PRO A 27 9.70 5.44 -8.90
CA PRO A 27 11.14 5.64 -8.68
C PRO A 27 11.86 6.25 -9.89
N GLU A 28 11.36 6.00 -11.10
CA GLU A 28 11.85 6.60 -12.33
C GLU A 28 11.67 8.13 -12.37
N ASP A 29 10.61 8.65 -11.75
CA ASP A 29 10.31 10.09 -11.70
C ASP A 29 11.36 10.88 -10.89
N LEU A 30 12.05 10.21 -9.95
CA LEU A 30 13.11 10.80 -9.12
C LEU A 30 14.36 11.16 -9.93
N THR A 31 14.64 10.46 -11.03
CA THR A 31 15.92 10.57 -11.75
C THR A 31 15.96 11.67 -12.82
N LYS A 32 14.84 12.34 -13.12
CA LYS A 32 14.70 13.21 -14.31
C LYS A 32 14.08 14.58 -14.07
N ASN A 33 14.02 15.07 -12.83
CA ASN A 33 13.22 16.25 -12.44
C ASN A 33 11.73 16.16 -12.84
N GLN A 34 11.25 14.98 -13.24
CA GLN A 34 9.87 14.76 -13.68
C GLN A 34 8.91 14.91 -12.50
N LEU A 35 9.33 14.45 -11.31
CA LEU A 35 8.60 14.67 -10.07
C LEU A 35 8.30 16.17 -9.86
N TYR A 36 9.34 17.00 -9.88
CA TYR A 36 9.20 18.44 -9.67
C TYR A 36 8.27 19.09 -10.70
N LEU A 37 8.37 18.70 -11.98
CA LEU A 37 7.49 19.24 -13.03
C LEU A 37 6.02 18.90 -12.79
N LYS A 38 5.72 17.63 -12.45
CA LYS A 38 4.34 17.20 -12.18
C LYS A 38 3.76 17.91 -10.94
N VAL A 39 4.53 18.02 -9.86
CA VAL A 39 4.12 18.75 -8.65
C VAL A 39 3.92 20.24 -8.96
N LYS A 40 4.82 20.84 -9.74
CA LYS A 40 4.72 22.25 -10.16
C LYS A 40 3.46 22.52 -10.96
N ASP A 41 3.07 21.62 -11.87
CA ASP A 41 1.84 21.77 -12.64
C ASP A 41 0.59 21.69 -11.74
N LEU A 42 0.57 20.76 -10.78
CA LEU A 42 -0.52 20.67 -9.79
C LEU A 42 -0.62 21.93 -8.92
N VAL A 43 0.50 22.39 -8.36
CA VAL A 43 0.58 23.61 -7.55
C VAL A 43 0.16 24.84 -8.36
N LYS A 44 0.56 24.93 -9.63
CA LYS A 44 0.18 26.05 -10.52
C LYS A 44 -1.33 26.10 -10.75
N ASN A 45 -1.97 24.96 -10.96
CA ASN A 45 -3.43 24.90 -11.16
C ASN A 45 -4.17 25.29 -9.87
N TYR A 46 -3.70 24.81 -8.72
CA TYR A 46 -4.28 25.16 -7.43
C TYR A 46 -4.08 26.64 -7.09
N ARG A 47 -2.90 27.20 -7.35
CA ARG A 47 -2.61 28.63 -7.16
C ARG A 47 -3.62 29.53 -7.88
N LYS A 48 -3.93 29.22 -9.15
CA LYS A 48 -4.96 29.96 -9.92
C LYS A 48 -6.32 29.92 -9.25
N PHE A 49 -6.71 28.75 -8.72
CA PHE A 49 -7.96 28.62 -7.96
C PHE A 49 -7.95 29.47 -6.69
N VAL A 50 -6.86 29.47 -5.92
CA VAL A 50 -6.72 30.28 -4.70
C VAL A 50 -6.85 31.78 -5.03
N GLU A 51 -6.20 32.24 -6.08
CA GLU A 51 -6.22 33.64 -6.51
C GLU A 51 -7.62 34.06 -7.01
N GLU A 52 -8.21 33.29 -7.92
CA GLU A 52 -9.41 33.70 -8.69
C GLU A 52 -10.75 33.24 -8.12
N LYS A 53 -10.81 32.05 -7.51
CA LYS A 53 -12.06 31.33 -7.24
C LYS A 53 -12.31 31.05 -5.75
N SER A 54 -11.29 31.13 -4.90
CA SER A 54 -11.46 30.80 -3.48
C SER A 54 -12.25 31.86 -2.71
N PRO A 55 -13.12 31.45 -1.76
CA PRO A 55 -13.94 32.34 -0.94
C PRO A 55 -13.18 32.98 0.23
N TRP A 56 -11.85 32.81 0.31
CA TRP A 56 -11.06 33.14 1.50
C TRP A 56 -10.65 34.61 1.58
N THR A 57 -10.33 35.07 2.80
CA THR A 57 -9.79 36.42 3.04
C THR A 57 -8.39 36.56 2.45
N LYS A 58 -7.96 37.81 2.20
CA LYS A 58 -6.64 38.09 1.63
C LYS A 58 -5.49 37.50 2.46
N GLU A 59 -5.57 37.61 3.79
CA GLU A 59 -4.56 37.07 4.71
C GLU A 59 -4.45 35.54 4.64
N VAL A 60 -5.58 34.85 4.52
CA VAL A 60 -5.61 33.38 4.36
C VAL A 60 -5.05 32.98 3.00
N LYS A 61 -5.39 33.71 1.93
CA LYS A 61 -4.82 33.48 0.60
C LYS A 61 -3.30 33.63 0.59
N GLU A 62 -2.77 34.68 1.22
CA GLU A 62 -1.32 34.91 1.33
C GLU A 62 -0.63 33.75 2.06
N GLY A 63 -1.20 33.25 3.17
CA GLY A 63 -0.67 32.08 3.87
C GLY A 63 -0.63 30.81 3.01
N VAL A 64 -1.72 30.52 2.28
CA VAL A 64 -1.77 29.36 1.38
C VAL A 64 -0.79 29.51 0.21
N LEU A 65 -0.59 30.72 -0.31
CA LEU A 65 0.39 30.95 -1.38
C LEU A 65 1.83 30.74 -0.91
N GLU A 66 2.17 31.17 0.32
CA GLU A 66 3.46 30.89 0.96
C GLU A 66 3.66 29.37 1.15
N ASP A 67 2.62 28.66 1.60
CA ASP A 67 2.61 27.21 1.75
C ASP A 67 2.93 26.47 0.43
N LEU A 68 2.35 26.93 -0.69
CA LEU A 68 2.63 26.36 -2.01
C LEU A 68 4.08 26.57 -2.44
N GLU A 69 4.69 27.70 -2.10
CA GLU A 69 6.09 27.98 -2.41
C GLU A 69 7.03 27.10 -1.59
N ASN A 70 6.74 26.90 -0.30
CA ASN A 70 7.48 25.99 0.57
C ASN A 70 7.43 24.54 0.08
N ILE A 71 6.26 24.08 -0.38
CA ILE A 71 6.10 22.76 -1.00
C ILE A 71 7.02 22.63 -2.22
N LEU A 72 7.03 23.63 -3.11
CA LEU A 72 7.86 23.59 -4.31
C LEU A 72 9.35 23.61 -3.98
N GLU A 73 9.76 24.36 -2.96
CA GLU A 73 11.14 24.39 -2.52
C GLU A 73 11.60 23.04 -1.96
N PHE A 74 10.77 22.41 -1.13
CA PHE A 74 11.07 21.10 -0.54
C PHE A 74 11.22 19.99 -1.59
N VAL A 75 10.38 20.00 -2.63
CA VAL A 75 10.36 18.98 -3.70
C VAL A 75 11.51 19.15 -4.70
N LYS A 76 12.27 20.26 -4.65
CA LYS A 76 13.46 20.45 -5.50
C LYS A 76 14.53 19.40 -5.24
N ASP A 77 14.64 18.92 -4.01
CA ASP A 77 15.57 17.87 -3.62
C ASP A 77 14.82 16.51 -3.55
N PRO A 78 15.06 15.60 -4.52
CA PRO A 78 14.38 14.30 -4.54
C PRO A 78 14.73 13.39 -3.37
N ASP A 79 15.90 13.58 -2.74
CA ASP A 79 16.36 12.73 -1.64
C ASP A 79 15.50 12.90 -0.38
N ASN A 80 14.87 14.07 -0.23
CA ASN A 80 13.90 14.33 0.84
C ASN A 80 12.70 13.36 0.81
N ILE A 81 12.32 12.92 -0.38
CA ILE A 81 11.10 12.16 -0.65
C ILE A 81 11.41 10.68 -0.93
N ALA A 82 12.68 10.35 -1.16
CA ALA A 82 13.13 8.98 -1.43
C ALA A 82 12.72 8.00 -0.31
N GLY A 83 12.24 6.80 -0.69
CA GLY A 83 11.90 5.70 0.23
C GLY A 83 10.44 5.26 0.20
N GLY A 84 9.52 6.03 -0.39
CA GLY A 84 8.13 5.64 -0.65
C GLY A 84 7.80 5.51 -2.13
N ARG A 85 6.51 5.32 -2.45
CA ARG A 85 5.94 5.59 -3.80
C ARG A 85 4.94 6.74 -3.77
N ALA A 86 4.65 7.28 -2.59
CA ALA A 86 3.89 8.48 -2.41
C ALA A 86 4.43 9.28 -1.23
N PHE A 87 4.00 10.53 -1.14
CA PHE A 87 4.26 11.37 0.02
C PHE A 87 3.07 12.28 0.30
N ALA A 88 2.93 12.63 1.58
CA ALA A 88 2.01 13.64 2.07
C ALA A 88 2.81 14.78 2.68
N ILE A 89 2.51 16.03 2.26
CA ILE A 89 3.07 17.25 2.89
C ILE A 89 1.93 18.00 3.55
N PHE A 90 2.13 18.38 4.80
CA PHE A 90 1.24 19.25 5.56
C PHE A 90 1.99 20.53 5.92
N THR A 91 1.49 21.67 5.44
CA THR A 91 2.14 22.96 5.67
C THR A 91 1.12 24.00 6.15
N CYS A 92 1.56 24.83 7.08
CA CYS A 92 0.86 26.05 7.50
C CYS A 92 1.92 27.07 7.95
N SER A 93 2.35 27.91 7.01
CA SER A 93 3.46 28.86 7.17
C SER A 93 3.18 29.89 8.26
N LYS A 94 1.91 30.27 8.45
CA LYS A 94 1.48 31.22 9.49
C LYS A 94 1.53 30.65 10.91
N LYS A 95 1.72 29.34 11.07
CA LYS A 95 1.77 28.65 12.37
C LYS A 95 2.92 27.64 12.48
N ASP A 96 3.97 27.81 11.67
CA ASP A 96 5.20 27.01 11.70
C ASP A 96 4.96 25.49 11.64
N LEU A 97 3.99 25.05 10.83
CA LEU A 97 3.79 23.63 10.54
C LEU A 97 4.43 23.29 9.20
N PHE A 98 5.33 22.31 9.21
CA PHE A 98 5.84 21.67 8.01
C PHE A 98 6.18 20.21 8.33
N GLU A 99 5.31 19.28 7.92
CA GLU A 99 5.44 17.86 8.19
C GLU A 99 5.34 17.07 6.89
N VAL A 100 6.22 16.06 6.75
CA VAL A 100 6.32 15.24 5.55
C VAL A 100 6.22 13.77 5.95
N ILE A 101 5.28 13.06 5.35
CA ILE A 101 5.05 11.63 5.60
C ILE A 101 5.24 10.87 4.30
N LYS A 102 6.14 9.89 4.31
CA LYS A 102 6.36 8.96 3.19
C LYS A 102 5.32 7.85 3.25
N LEU A 103 4.74 7.52 2.11
CA LEU A 103 3.63 6.57 2.00
C LEU A 103 3.92 5.50 0.93
N PRO A 104 3.34 4.29 1.08
CA PRO A 104 3.49 3.22 0.10
C PRO A 104 2.71 3.52 -1.19
N TYR A 105 1.60 4.25 -1.08
CA TYR A 105 0.79 4.80 -2.18
C TYR A 105 -0.10 5.93 -1.64
N SER A 106 -0.77 6.64 -2.53
CA SER A 106 -1.88 7.56 -2.27
C SER A 106 -3.00 7.26 -3.27
N TYR A 107 -4.24 7.65 -2.99
CA TYR A 107 -5.35 7.34 -3.91
C TYR A 107 -5.17 8.09 -5.23
N ARG A 108 -4.83 9.38 -5.19
CA ARG A 108 -4.54 10.20 -6.38
C ARG A 108 -3.68 11.40 -6.03
N ASN A 109 -3.08 12.00 -7.06
CA ASN A 109 -2.39 13.28 -6.92
C ASN A 109 -3.42 14.38 -6.62
N ARG A 110 -3.38 14.96 -5.41
CA ARG A 110 -4.33 16.00 -5.01
C ARG A 110 -3.74 16.99 -4.02
N ILE A 111 -4.25 18.21 -4.08
CA ILE A 111 -3.91 19.29 -3.18
C ILE A 111 -5.18 19.98 -2.71
N ALA A 112 -5.25 20.23 -1.40
CA ALA A 112 -6.39 20.86 -0.75
C ALA A 112 -5.93 21.69 0.44
N SER A 113 -6.73 22.67 0.84
CA SER A 113 -6.47 23.48 2.03
C SER A 113 -7.73 23.53 2.88
N ASP A 114 -7.61 23.16 4.15
CA ASP A 114 -8.72 23.13 5.09
C ASP A 114 -8.26 23.57 6.50
N ARG A 115 -9.20 23.80 7.42
CA ARG A 115 -8.93 24.21 8.81
C ARG A 115 -8.20 23.13 9.62
N HIS A 116 -8.31 21.89 9.19
CA HIS A 116 -7.69 20.72 9.81
C HIS A 116 -6.82 19.98 8.78
N PRO A 117 -5.67 19.42 9.18
CA PRO A 117 -4.88 18.54 8.31
C PRO A 117 -5.70 17.34 7.83
N LEU A 118 -5.65 17.04 6.52
CA LEU A 118 -6.39 15.91 5.94
C LEU A 118 -5.67 14.59 6.20
N ILE A 119 -5.73 14.07 7.43
CA ILE A 119 -5.03 12.82 7.83
C ILE A 119 -5.80 11.53 7.53
N ARG A 120 -7.07 11.62 7.11
CA ARG A 120 -7.96 10.45 6.91
C ARG A 120 -7.40 9.47 5.87
N GLU A 121 -6.83 9.98 4.79
CA GLU A 121 -6.21 9.15 3.75
C GLU A 121 -5.06 8.31 4.32
N ILE A 122 -4.20 8.86 5.19
CA ILE A 122 -3.12 8.09 5.82
C ILE A 122 -3.67 6.97 6.70
N LEU A 123 -4.72 7.26 7.48
CA LEU A 123 -5.34 6.25 8.35
C LEU A 123 -5.99 5.12 7.53
N ALA A 124 -6.63 5.47 6.41
CA ALA A 124 -7.22 4.49 5.51
C ALA A 124 -6.15 3.62 4.84
N ILE A 125 -5.05 4.23 4.38
CA ILE A 125 -3.91 3.49 3.81
C ILE A 125 -3.27 2.58 4.87
N ASP A 126 -3.15 3.03 6.13
CA ASP A 126 -2.58 2.19 7.20
C ASP A 126 -3.46 0.96 7.49
N GLU A 127 -4.79 1.14 7.51
CA GLU A 127 -5.75 0.04 7.67
C GLU A 127 -5.75 -0.92 6.46
N GLU A 128 -5.68 -0.41 5.24
CA GLU A 128 -5.66 -1.20 4.01
C GLU A 128 -4.33 -1.93 3.78
N PHE A 129 -3.20 -1.26 4.05
CA PHE A 129 -1.88 -1.84 3.86
C PHE A 129 -1.61 -2.94 4.90
N GLY A 130 -2.01 -2.68 6.15
CA GLY A 130 -1.83 -3.58 7.28
C GLY A 130 -0.37 -3.95 7.54
N LYS A 131 -0.15 -4.90 8.44
CA LYS A 131 1.18 -5.49 8.64
C LYS A 131 1.40 -6.65 7.68
N VAL A 132 2.50 -6.62 6.95
CA VAL A 132 2.86 -7.66 5.98
C VAL A 132 4.08 -8.43 6.48
N GLY A 133 3.92 -9.73 6.72
CA GLY A 133 5.03 -10.65 6.87
C GLY A 133 5.62 -11.01 5.52
N VAL A 134 6.92 -10.84 5.34
CA VAL A 134 7.64 -11.24 4.13
C VAL A 134 8.64 -12.34 4.48
N LEU A 135 8.34 -13.57 4.05
CA LEU A 135 9.17 -14.74 4.26
C LEU A 135 10.07 -14.95 3.03
N LEU A 136 11.38 -14.85 3.19
CA LEU A 136 12.34 -15.18 2.14
C LEU A 136 12.96 -16.55 2.40
N VAL A 137 12.85 -17.48 1.45
CA VAL A 137 13.36 -18.85 1.60
C VAL A 137 14.10 -19.28 0.36
N ASP A 138 15.31 -19.80 0.56
CA ASP A 138 16.01 -20.61 -0.43
C ASP A 138 16.52 -21.92 0.22
N LYS A 139 17.33 -22.69 -0.51
CA LYS A 139 17.92 -23.96 -0.02
C LYS A 139 18.85 -23.81 1.20
N HIS A 140 19.30 -22.61 1.52
CA HIS A 140 20.33 -22.29 2.49
C HIS A 140 19.91 -21.22 3.52
N HIS A 141 18.99 -20.33 3.17
CA HIS A 141 18.61 -19.15 3.93
C HIS A 141 17.11 -19.14 4.17
N ILE A 142 16.72 -18.80 5.39
CA ILE A 142 15.34 -18.51 5.79
C ILE A 142 15.42 -17.18 6.52
N ARG A 143 14.87 -16.13 5.93
CA ARG A 143 14.84 -14.78 6.50
C ARG A 143 13.41 -14.29 6.54
N PHE A 144 13.10 -13.45 7.52
CA PHE A 144 11.75 -12.96 7.72
C PHE A 144 11.79 -11.48 8.00
N PHE A 145 10.91 -10.74 7.33
CA PHE A 145 10.77 -9.31 7.46
C PHE A 145 9.35 -8.98 7.84
N ILE A 146 9.18 -7.90 8.59
CA ILE A 146 7.89 -7.26 8.80
C ILE A 146 7.90 -5.94 8.05
N ALA A 147 6.85 -5.73 7.26
CA ALA A 147 6.59 -4.47 6.59
C ALA A 147 5.33 -3.82 7.16
N ASP A 148 5.36 -2.51 7.27
CA ASP A 148 4.21 -1.66 7.56
C ASP A 148 4.23 -0.46 6.59
N ILE A 149 3.31 0.50 6.76
CA ILE A 149 3.22 1.69 5.91
C ILE A 149 4.53 2.54 5.89
N THR A 150 5.40 2.41 6.89
CA THR A 150 6.66 3.18 7.01
C THR A 150 7.84 2.54 6.29
N GLY A 151 7.82 1.22 6.11
CA GLY A 151 8.91 0.48 5.50
C GLY A 151 8.99 -0.98 5.92
N THR A 152 10.19 -1.54 5.88
CA THR A 152 10.51 -2.94 6.19
C THR A 152 11.59 -3.03 7.26
N ALA A 153 11.48 -4.04 8.11
CA ALA A 153 12.50 -4.38 9.10
C ALA A 153 12.74 -5.89 9.12
N GLU A 154 14.01 -6.31 9.18
CA GLU A 154 14.35 -7.72 9.34
C GLU A 154 14.15 -8.21 10.78
N VAL A 155 13.50 -9.36 10.92
CA VAL A 155 13.35 -10.03 12.22
C VAL A 155 14.57 -10.92 12.47
N GLY A 156 15.44 -10.48 13.38
CA GLY A 156 16.57 -11.28 13.85
C GLY A 156 16.14 -12.57 14.55
N ASP A 157 17.02 -13.58 14.53
CA ASP A 157 16.83 -14.87 15.22
C ASP A 157 15.52 -15.60 14.90
N PHE A 158 14.92 -15.35 13.74
CA PHE A 158 13.60 -15.85 13.37
C PHE A 158 13.44 -17.38 13.49
N VAL A 159 14.47 -18.14 13.13
CA VAL A 159 14.45 -19.61 13.14
C VAL A 159 14.85 -20.20 14.50
N THR A 160 15.58 -19.43 15.32
CA THR A 160 16.20 -19.87 16.57
C THR A 160 15.20 -20.48 17.57
N PRO A 161 13.99 -19.90 17.81
CA PRO A 161 12.99 -20.46 18.71
C PRO A 161 12.57 -21.90 18.38
N ILE A 162 12.54 -22.24 17.09
CA ILE A 162 12.16 -23.59 16.63
C ILE A 162 13.30 -24.56 16.79
N LEU A 163 14.53 -24.15 16.48
CA LEU A 163 15.71 -24.98 16.66
C LEU A 163 15.82 -25.40 18.14
N VAL A 164 15.67 -24.46 19.07
CA VAL A 164 15.73 -24.73 20.52
C VAL A 164 14.64 -25.70 20.97
N ARG A 165 13.42 -25.60 20.43
CA ARG A 165 12.34 -26.56 20.73
C ARG A 165 12.61 -27.93 20.13
N ALA A 166 13.09 -28.00 18.88
CA ALA A 166 13.46 -29.25 18.22
C ALA A 166 14.63 -29.97 18.92
N HIS A 167 15.52 -29.23 19.60
CA HIS A 167 16.59 -29.80 20.43
C HIS A 167 16.09 -30.50 21.71
N LYS A 168 14.90 -30.15 22.23
CA LYS A 168 14.30 -30.81 23.41
C LYS A 168 13.58 -32.12 23.08
N PHE A 169 13.19 -32.33 21.82
CA PHE A 169 12.57 -33.57 21.36
C PHE A 169 13.62 -34.38 20.59
N HIS A 170 14.05 -35.53 21.13
CA HIS A 170 15.12 -36.40 20.59
C HIS A 170 14.82 -37.04 19.21
N SER A 171 13.89 -36.51 18.41
CA SER A 171 13.46 -37.05 17.13
C SER A 171 13.84 -36.20 15.90
N GLY A 172 14.62 -35.11 16.04
CA GLY A 172 15.01 -34.28 14.89
C GLY A 172 16.30 -33.45 15.01
N GLY A 173 16.83 -33.25 16.22
CA GLY A 173 17.96 -32.34 16.46
C GLY A 173 19.31 -32.70 15.82
N ALA A 174 19.47 -33.93 15.29
CA ALA A 174 20.70 -34.34 14.62
C ALA A 174 20.89 -33.72 13.22
N PHE A 175 19.82 -33.21 12.60
CA PHE A 175 19.86 -32.60 11.27
C PHE A 175 20.39 -31.16 11.28
N LEU A 176 20.24 -30.46 12.42
CA LEU A 176 20.46 -29.01 12.53
C LEU A 176 21.90 -28.64 12.98
N ARG A 177 22.68 -29.60 13.47
CA ARG A 177 24.04 -29.41 14.00
C ARG A 177 25.13 -29.06 12.96
N ARG A 178 24.80 -28.96 11.67
CA ARG A 178 25.78 -28.85 10.55
C ARG A 178 25.78 -27.51 9.80
N ALA A 179 25.08 -26.50 10.31
CA ALA A 179 25.01 -25.19 9.64
C ALA A 179 26.30 -24.34 9.78
N GLU A 180 27.23 -24.66 10.68
CA GLU A 180 28.41 -23.81 10.96
C GLU A 180 29.79 -24.44 10.63
N GLY A 181 29.85 -25.60 9.95
CA GLY A 181 31.13 -26.27 9.68
C GLY A 181 31.24 -26.80 8.25
N GLU A 182 32.34 -26.46 7.58
CA GLU A 182 32.71 -26.90 6.22
C GLU A 182 32.20 -28.31 5.89
N ARG A 183 31.38 -28.42 4.82
CA ARG A 183 30.90 -29.70 4.32
C ARG A 183 32.07 -30.53 3.76
N ARG A 184 32.61 -31.46 4.55
CA ARG A 184 33.25 -32.65 3.97
C ARG A 184 32.15 -33.57 3.43
N LEU A 185 32.02 -33.60 2.11
CA LEU A 185 31.22 -34.60 1.38
C LEU A 185 31.74 -36.00 1.73
N GLN A 186 31.08 -36.68 2.67
CA GLN A 186 31.33 -38.10 2.87
C GLN A 186 30.57 -38.86 1.78
N MET A 187 31.28 -39.18 0.70
CA MET A 187 30.79 -40.09 -0.33
C MET A 187 30.54 -41.45 0.33
N PRO A 188 29.34 -42.05 0.22
CA PRO A 188 29.13 -43.40 0.71
C PRO A 188 30.02 -44.37 -0.07
N SER A 189 30.61 -45.33 0.65
CA SER A 189 31.49 -46.35 0.08
C SER A 189 30.85 -47.03 -1.12
N ARG A 190 31.63 -47.12 -2.22
CA ARG A 190 31.27 -47.86 -3.43
C ARG A 190 30.99 -49.32 -3.07
N VAL A 191 29.73 -49.70 -2.93
CA VAL A 191 29.33 -51.12 -2.92
C VAL A 191 28.77 -51.42 -4.31
N GLY A 192 29.65 -51.85 -5.21
CA GLY A 192 29.30 -52.24 -6.57
C GLY A 192 30.49 -52.90 -7.25
N ALA A 193 30.22 -53.99 -7.98
CA ALA A 193 31.21 -54.78 -8.69
C ALA A 193 31.98 -53.93 -9.73
N PRO A 194 33.25 -54.28 -10.06
CA PRO A 194 34.05 -53.55 -11.04
C PRO A 194 33.32 -53.51 -12.40
N ASN A 195 33.36 -52.37 -13.09
CA ASN A 195 32.80 -52.13 -14.44
C ASN A 195 31.27 -52.01 -14.61
N SER A 196 30.52 -51.61 -13.58
CA SER A 196 29.14 -51.11 -13.80
C SER A 196 28.98 -49.66 -13.38
N VAL A 197 28.95 -48.73 -14.35
CA VAL A 197 28.46 -47.38 -14.09
C VAL A 197 26.94 -47.41 -14.17
N ARG A 198 26.27 -47.62 -13.04
CA ARG A 198 24.81 -47.46 -12.94
C ARG A 198 24.46 -45.96 -13.00
N HIS A 199 24.50 -45.39 -14.20
CA HIS A 199 23.83 -44.14 -14.51
C HIS A 199 22.32 -44.35 -14.27
N GLY A 200 21.74 -43.68 -13.26
CA GLY A 200 20.30 -43.78 -12.94
C GLY A 200 19.98 -43.89 -11.45
N VAL A 201 20.60 -44.80 -10.69
CA VAL A 201 20.26 -45.00 -9.25
C VAL A 201 20.86 -43.90 -8.37
N GLY A 202 22.05 -43.41 -8.72
CA GLY A 202 22.71 -42.30 -8.02
C GLY A 202 22.00 -40.96 -8.24
N GLU A 203 21.59 -40.70 -9.47
CA GLU A 203 20.84 -39.48 -9.86
C GLU A 203 19.47 -39.45 -9.17
N TRP A 204 18.72 -40.56 -9.19
CA TRP A 204 17.42 -40.63 -8.52
C TRP A 204 17.53 -40.34 -7.02
N ARG A 205 18.50 -40.96 -6.32
CA ARG A 205 18.72 -40.71 -4.88
C ARG A 205 19.14 -39.27 -4.58
N PHE A 206 19.94 -38.68 -5.45
CA PHE A 206 20.35 -37.29 -5.33
C PHE A 206 19.16 -36.33 -5.49
N HIS A 207 18.33 -36.54 -6.51
CA HIS A 207 17.10 -35.77 -6.72
C HIS A 207 16.10 -35.92 -5.56
N GLN A 208 15.90 -37.14 -5.04
CA GLN A 208 15.03 -37.38 -3.88
C GLN A 208 15.55 -36.67 -2.62
N LYS A 209 16.88 -36.65 -2.41
CA LYS A 209 17.48 -35.96 -1.26
C LYS A 209 17.31 -34.43 -1.35
N ILE A 210 17.44 -33.85 -2.54
CA ILE A 210 17.18 -32.42 -2.76
C ILE A 210 15.73 -32.09 -2.43
N LYS A 211 14.77 -32.87 -2.96
CA LYS A 211 13.34 -32.69 -2.68
C LYS A 211 13.01 -32.81 -1.19
N HIS A 212 13.56 -33.81 -0.51
CA HIS A 212 13.36 -34.01 0.91
C HIS A 212 13.89 -32.83 1.75
N ASN A 213 15.11 -32.37 1.44
CA ASN A 213 15.69 -31.22 2.14
C ASN A 213 14.88 -29.94 1.91
N TRP A 214 14.43 -29.70 0.67
CA TRP A 214 13.57 -28.56 0.35
C TRP A 214 12.28 -28.56 1.17
N HIS A 215 11.58 -29.70 1.21
CA HIS A 215 10.37 -29.86 2.01
C HIS A 215 10.62 -29.61 3.51
N LEU A 216 11.76 -30.05 4.05
CA LEU A 216 12.13 -29.78 5.44
C LEU A 216 12.38 -28.28 5.69
N THR A 217 13.06 -27.59 4.76
CA THR A 217 13.28 -26.14 4.82
C THR A 217 11.94 -25.40 4.84
N LEU A 218 11.03 -25.73 3.92
CA LEU A 218 9.70 -25.12 3.86
C LEU A 218 8.89 -25.36 5.14
N LYS A 219 8.96 -26.58 5.69
CA LYS A 219 8.29 -26.90 6.95
C LYS A 219 8.82 -26.06 8.11
N LEU A 220 10.14 -25.99 8.24
CA LEU A 220 10.76 -25.22 9.29
C LEU A 220 10.44 -23.72 9.15
N ALA A 221 10.41 -23.19 7.92
CA ALA A 221 10.01 -21.82 7.66
C ALA A 221 8.53 -21.57 8.03
N ALA A 222 7.62 -22.45 7.61
CA ALA A 222 6.19 -22.35 7.90
C ALA A 222 5.90 -22.39 9.42
N ASP A 223 6.55 -23.31 10.14
CA ASP A 223 6.43 -23.39 11.59
C ASP A 223 6.96 -22.09 12.24
N ALA A 224 8.06 -21.51 11.74
CA ALA A 224 8.68 -20.29 12.28
C ALA A 224 7.76 -19.09 12.10
N VAL A 225 7.18 -18.94 10.90
CA VAL A 225 6.19 -17.89 10.62
C VAL A 225 5.00 -18.03 11.55
N PHE A 226 4.52 -19.25 11.78
CA PHE A 226 3.33 -19.47 12.62
C PHE A 226 3.58 -19.14 14.09
N GLU A 227 4.73 -19.53 14.63
CA GLU A 227 5.12 -19.16 16.00
C GLU A 227 5.31 -17.65 16.15
N TYR A 228 5.90 -16.99 15.14
CA TYR A 228 6.01 -15.54 15.14
C TYR A 228 4.63 -14.86 15.09
N TRP A 229 3.75 -15.31 14.18
CA TRP A 229 2.41 -14.74 14.00
C TRP A 229 1.54 -14.84 15.26
N LYS A 230 1.68 -15.91 16.05
CA LYS A 230 0.98 -16.04 17.35
C LYS A 230 1.38 -14.96 18.36
N ALA A 231 2.66 -14.59 18.37
CA ALA A 231 3.17 -13.57 19.29
C ALA A 231 2.94 -12.16 18.74
N ASN A 232 3.05 -11.99 17.42
CA ASN A 232 2.95 -10.73 16.71
C ASN A 232 2.08 -10.92 15.46
N PRO A 233 0.75 -10.73 15.57
CA PRO A 233 -0.15 -10.92 14.44
C PRO A 233 0.15 -9.90 13.34
N PHE A 234 0.05 -10.37 12.11
CA PHE A 234 0.13 -9.57 10.89
C PHE A 234 -1.01 -9.98 9.94
N ASP A 235 -1.41 -9.05 9.09
CA ASP A 235 -2.64 -9.13 8.28
C ASP A 235 -2.42 -9.89 6.98
N HIS A 236 -1.17 -9.94 6.52
CA HIS A 236 -0.80 -10.41 5.19
C HIS A 236 0.54 -11.15 5.17
N LEU A 237 0.67 -12.16 4.31
CA LEU A 237 1.89 -12.92 4.10
C LEU A 237 2.31 -12.88 2.63
N VAL A 238 3.58 -12.57 2.37
CA VAL A 238 4.23 -12.67 1.07
C VAL A 238 5.42 -13.60 1.19
N VAL A 239 5.60 -14.49 0.22
CA VAL A 239 6.74 -15.44 0.22
C VAL A 239 7.67 -15.15 -0.96
N GLY A 240 8.95 -14.97 -0.69
CA GLY A 240 9.97 -14.65 -1.67
C GLY A 240 11.04 -15.73 -1.82
N SER A 241 11.49 -15.96 -3.05
CA SER A 241 12.62 -16.85 -3.34
C SER A 241 13.29 -16.49 -4.66
N LEU A 242 14.39 -17.17 -4.96
CA LEU A 242 15.10 -17.06 -6.22
C LEU A 242 14.25 -17.64 -7.36
N THR A 243 14.37 -17.05 -8.55
CA THR A 243 13.66 -17.51 -9.75
C THR A 243 13.92 -19.00 -10.02
N GLY A 244 12.85 -19.77 -10.23
CA GLY A 244 12.91 -21.20 -10.54
C GLY A 244 12.87 -22.15 -9.34
N GLU A 245 12.87 -21.65 -8.10
CA GLU A 245 12.59 -22.49 -6.93
C GLU A 245 11.08 -22.79 -6.81
N PRO A 246 10.69 -24.03 -6.43
CA PRO A 246 9.28 -24.42 -6.34
C PRO A 246 8.64 -23.91 -5.03
N ILE A 247 8.57 -22.58 -4.90
CA ILE A 247 8.11 -21.90 -3.68
C ILE A 247 6.64 -22.17 -3.34
N ARG A 248 5.80 -22.45 -4.35
CA ARG A 248 4.37 -22.75 -4.16
C ARG A 248 4.12 -24.03 -3.35
N GLU A 249 5.11 -24.90 -3.23
CA GLU A 249 5.02 -26.08 -2.35
C GLU A 249 4.81 -25.68 -0.88
N ILE A 250 5.15 -24.45 -0.49
CA ILE A 250 4.96 -23.95 0.87
C ILE A 250 3.49 -23.94 1.29
N GLU A 251 2.55 -23.75 0.36
CA GLU A 251 1.11 -23.76 0.65
C GLU A 251 0.68 -25.06 1.32
N GLY A 252 1.26 -26.20 0.91
CA GLY A 252 0.95 -27.52 1.47
C GLY A 252 1.40 -27.71 2.92
N VAL A 253 2.32 -26.86 3.40
CA VAL A 253 2.89 -26.95 4.74
C VAL A 253 2.47 -25.79 5.65
N LEU A 254 2.02 -24.67 5.07
CA LEU A 254 1.47 -23.55 5.83
C LEU A 254 0.21 -23.96 6.62
N HIS A 255 0.13 -23.46 7.85
CA HIS A 255 -1.07 -23.55 8.67
C HIS A 255 -2.23 -22.79 8.01
N ASP A 256 -3.48 -23.26 8.19
CA ASP A 256 -4.68 -22.70 7.54
C ASP A 256 -4.84 -21.18 7.73
N TYR A 257 -4.58 -20.66 8.94
CA TYR A 257 -4.56 -19.22 9.22
C TYR A 257 -3.59 -18.45 8.32
N LEU A 258 -2.35 -18.92 8.18
CA LEU A 258 -1.35 -18.28 7.32
C LEU A 258 -1.69 -18.40 5.84
N ARG A 259 -2.28 -19.53 5.43
CA ARG A 259 -2.72 -19.73 4.04
C ARG A 259 -3.83 -18.74 3.65
N ARG A 260 -4.71 -18.37 4.57
CA ARG A 260 -5.79 -17.39 4.32
C ARG A 260 -5.29 -15.96 4.12
N ILE A 261 -4.16 -15.62 4.75
CA ILE A 261 -3.53 -14.29 4.62
C ILE A 261 -2.40 -14.26 3.59
N LEU A 262 -2.12 -15.38 2.91
CA LEU A 262 -1.13 -15.46 1.84
C LEU A 262 -1.60 -14.67 0.63
N LEU A 263 -0.90 -13.57 0.34
CA LEU A 263 -1.19 -12.71 -0.80
C LEU A 263 -0.59 -13.22 -2.09
N GLY A 264 0.60 -13.83 -2.01
CA GLY A 264 1.32 -14.33 -3.17
C GLY A 264 2.83 -14.37 -2.98
N TYR A 265 3.52 -14.24 -4.11
CA TYR A 265 4.93 -14.59 -4.24
C TYR A 265 5.74 -13.48 -4.89
N ILE A 266 6.98 -13.29 -4.43
CA ILE A 266 7.93 -12.34 -5.00
C ILE A 266 9.24 -13.00 -5.41
N GLU A 267 9.85 -12.50 -6.48
CA GLU A 267 11.18 -12.94 -6.90
C GLU A 267 12.26 -12.03 -6.32
N ILE A 268 13.04 -12.59 -5.39
CA ILE A 268 14.09 -11.89 -4.65
C ILE A 268 15.11 -12.90 -4.13
N ASN A 269 16.40 -12.53 -4.13
CA ASN A 269 17.46 -13.40 -3.64
C ASN A 269 17.57 -13.35 -2.11
N PRO A 270 17.22 -14.42 -1.37
CA PRO A 270 17.26 -14.40 0.10
C PRO A 270 18.66 -14.17 0.68
N ALA A 271 19.72 -14.55 -0.06
CA ALA A 271 21.09 -14.41 0.40
C ALA A 271 21.58 -12.95 0.46
N THR A 272 21.09 -12.08 -0.42
CA THR A 272 21.59 -10.70 -0.59
C THR A 272 20.56 -9.63 -0.31
N ALA A 273 19.29 -9.99 -0.15
CA ALA A 273 18.20 -9.03 0.04
C ALA A 273 18.47 -8.07 1.20
N ASP A 274 18.40 -6.77 0.93
CA ASP A 274 18.37 -5.74 1.97
C ASP A 274 16.93 -5.29 2.23
N GLU A 275 16.71 -4.53 3.31
CA GLU A 275 15.38 -4.03 3.68
C GLU A 275 14.75 -3.20 2.54
N LYS A 276 15.56 -2.36 1.87
CA LYS A 276 15.11 -1.50 0.78
C LYS A 276 14.68 -2.29 -0.46
N GLU A 277 15.39 -3.35 -0.82
CA GLU A 277 15.05 -4.24 -1.93
C GLU A 277 13.76 -4.98 -1.63
N VAL A 278 13.60 -5.52 -0.41
CA VAL A 278 12.37 -6.17 0.04
C VAL A 278 11.19 -5.21 -0.05
N TRP A 279 11.34 -3.98 0.46
CA TRP A 279 10.31 -2.95 0.41
C TRP A 279 9.89 -2.61 -1.02
N ASN A 280 10.87 -2.34 -1.89
CA ASN A 280 10.59 -2.00 -3.29
C ASN A 280 9.91 -3.15 -4.05
N LYS A 281 10.31 -4.40 -3.78
CA LYS A 281 9.70 -5.60 -4.36
C LYS A 281 8.28 -5.80 -3.84
N LEU A 282 8.05 -5.64 -2.55
CA LEU A 282 6.72 -5.72 -1.94
C LEU A 282 5.77 -4.69 -2.53
N LEU A 283 6.20 -3.43 -2.64
CA LEU A 283 5.39 -2.35 -3.23
C LEU A 283 5.08 -2.61 -4.71
N THR A 284 6.07 -3.09 -5.47
CA THR A 284 5.85 -3.45 -6.88
C THR A 284 4.84 -4.58 -7.02
N PHE A 285 4.93 -5.60 -6.15
CA PHE A 285 3.96 -6.70 -6.09
C PHE A 285 2.57 -6.21 -5.70
N ARG A 286 2.46 -5.28 -4.73
CA ARG A 286 1.17 -4.71 -4.34
C ARG A 286 0.50 -3.94 -5.47
N ILE A 287 1.24 -3.10 -6.19
CA ILE A 287 0.72 -2.40 -7.37
C ILE A 287 0.21 -3.39 -8.43
N GLN A 288 0.92 -4.51 -8.64
CA GLN A 288 0.46 -5.54 -9.58
C GLN A 288 -0.84 -6.20 -9.09
N LYS A 289 -0.93 -6.49 -7.80
CA LYS A 289 -2.11 -7.12 -7.21
C LYS A 289 -3.32 -6.20 -7.25
N ASP A 290 -3.11 -4.92 -6.96
CA ASP A 290 -4.11 -3.87 -7.04
C ASP A 290 -4.74 -3.79 -8.44
N ARG A 291 -3.91 -3.82 -9.50
CA ARG A 291 -4.38 -3.87 -10.89
C ARG A 291 -5.20 -5.12 -11.24
N GLU A 292 -4.93 -6.26 -10.59
CA GLU A 292 -5.76 -7.45 -10.75
C GLU A 292 -7.13 -7.26 -10.08
N GLU A 293 -7.14 -6.65 -8.89
CA GLU A 293 -8.35 -6.36 -8.12
C GLU A 293 -9.23 -5.30 -8.83
N GLU A 294 -8.60 -4.26 -9.40
CA GLU A 294 -9.23 -3.20 -10.21
C GLU A 294 -10.10 -3.80 -11.32
N ARG A 295 -9.55 -4.75 -12.10
CA ARG A 295 -10.27 -5.44 -13.18
C ARG A 295 -11.48 -6.22 -12.66
N GLY A 296 -11.32 -6.91 -11.54
CA GLY A 296 -12.40 -7.64 -10.87
C GLY A 296 -13.48 -6.73 -10.31
N LEU A 297 -13.11 -5.56 -9.79
CA LEU A 297 -14.03 -4.53 -9.29
C LEU A 297 -14.85 -3.93 -10.42
N VAL A 298 -14.22 -3.51 -11.52
CA VAL A 298 -14.93 -2.92 -12.66
C VAL A 298 -15.87 -3.93 -13.32
N THR A 299 -15.48 -5.21 -13.39
CA THR A 299 -16.37 -6.27 -13.89
C THR A 299 -17.62 -6.41 -13.02
N ARG A 300 -17.44 -6.48 -11.68
CA ARG A 300 -18.57 -6.52 -10.73
C ARG A 300 -19.43 -5.26 -10.79
N PHE A 301 -18.82 -4.09 -10.93
CA PHE A 301 -19.51 -2.82 -11.06
C PHE A 301 -20.51 -2.84 -12.21
N LYS A 302 -20.11 -3.31 -13.39
CA LYS A 302 -21.02 -3.42 -14.54
C LYS A 302 -22.19 -4.36 -14.30
N GLU A 303 -21.93 -5.50 -13.66
CA GLU A 303 -22.97 -6.47 -13.33
C GLU A 303 -23.98 -5.86 -12.35
N GLU A 304 -23.49 -5.18 -11.31
CA GLU A 304 -24.32 -4.60 -10.25
C GLU A 304 -25.14 -3.38 -10.68
N ILE A 305 -24.75 -2.67 -11.76
CA ILE A 305 -25.59 -1.62 -12.37
C ILE A 305 -26.95 -2.19 -12.78
N GLY A 306 -26.97 -3.41 -13.35
CA GLY A 306 -28.22 -4.05 -13.78
C GLY A 306 -29.15 -4.44 -12.64
N PHE A 307 -28.65 -4.53 -11.41
CA PHE A 307 -29.40 -4.91 -10.21
C PHE A 307 -29.72 -3.74 -9.29
N ASN A 308 -29.59 -2.49 -9.77
CA ASN A 308 -29.74 -1.26 -8.96
C ASN A 308 -28.82 -1.21 -7.73
N ARG A 309 -27.69 -1.91 -7.75
CA ARG A 309 -26.70 -1.94 -6.65
C ARG A 309 -25.45 -1.12 -6.94
N ALA A 310 -25.40 -0.48 -8.10
CA ALA A 310 -24.31 0.40 -8.47
C ALA A 310 -24.84 1.64 -9.22
N VAL A 311 -24.13 2.75 -9.10
CA VAL A 311 -24.40 4.00 -9.82
C VAL A 311 -23.19 4.41 -10.63
N ASN A 312 -23.43 4.91 -11.84
CA ASN A 312 -22.41 5.46 -12.72
C ASN A 312 -22.73 6.92 -13.01
N GLY A 313 -21.70 7.77 -12.96
CA GLY A 313 -21.80 9.21 -13.17
C GLY A 313 -21.67 10.01 -11.87
N LEU A 314 -21.10 11.21 -12.00
CA LEU A 314 -20.80 12.11 -10.89
C LEU A 314 -22.03 12.48 -10.06
N GLU A 315 -23.11 12.94 -10.71
CA GLU A 315 -24.32 13.44 -10.04
C GLU A 315 -25.00 12.35 -9.19
N LYS A 316 -25.27 11.19 -9.79
CA LYS A 316 -25.88 10.04 -9.08
C LYS A 316 -25.00 9.52 -7.95
N THR A 317 -23.69 9.49 -8.15
CA THR A 317 -22.76 9.02 -7.12
C THR A 317 -22.73 9.98 -5.94
N LEU A 318 -22.76 11.28 -6.21
CA LEU A 318 -22.81 12.32 -5.19
C LEU A 318 -24.10 12.26 -4.36
N GLU A 319 -25.26 12.04 -5.00
CA GLU A 319 -26.53 11.81 -4.27
C GLU A 319 -26.43 10.62 -3.31
N MET A 320 -25.92 9.48 -3.79
CA MET A 320 -25.76 8.27 -2.97
C MET A 320 -24.73 8.43 -1.86
N LEU A 321 -23.68 9.22 -2.10
CA LEU A 321 -22.65 9.53 -1.12
C LEU A 321 -23.21 10.43 0.00
N ASN A 322 -23.96 11.47 -0.35
CA ASN A 322 -24.65 12.33 0.63
C ASN A 322 -25.66 11.53 1.47
N MET A 323 -26.25 10.46 0.94
CA MET A 323 -27.15 9.55 1.68
C MET A 323 -26.41 8.49 2.53
N GLY A 324 -25.08 8.40 2.44
CA GLY A 324 -24.31 7.38 3.17
C GLY A 324 -24.45 5.95 2.63
N ASN A 325 -24.96 5.79 1.40
CA ASN A 325 -25.24 4.48 0.80
C ASN A 325 -24.07 3.91 -0.02
N VAL A 326 -22.90 4.57 -0.03
CA VAL A 326 -21.73 4.12 -0.80
C VAL A 326 -20.95 3.07 -0.01
N ARG A 327 -20.67 1.93 -0.64
CA ARG A 327 -19.80 0.87 -0.13
C ARG A 327 -18.39 0.99 -0.69
N VAL A 328 -18.27 1.14 -2.01
CA VAL A 328 -17.01 1.33 -2.72
C VAL A 328 -17.17 2.51 -3.66
N LEU A 329 -16.33 3.54 -3.52
CA LEU A 329 -16.24 4.66 -4.44
C LEU A 329 -15.20 4.34 -5.50
N LEU A 330 -15.59 4.35 -6.77
CA LEU A 330 -14.71 4.15 -7.92
C LEU A 330 -14.43 5.52 -8.55
N VAL A 331 -13.15 5.87 -8.67
CA VAL A 331 -12.72 7.18 -9.19
C VAL A 331 -11.72 6.97 -10.32
N ASN A 332 -11.94 7.60 -11.47
CA ASN A 332 -10.92 7.64 -12.52
C ASN A 332 -9.77 8.58 -12.09
N GLU A 333 -8.53 8.14 -12.22
CA GLU A 333 -7.33 8.89 -11.79
C GLU A 333 -7.28 10.32 -12.37
N ASP A 334 -7.55 10.47 -13.67
CA ASP A 334 -7.44 11.74 -14.40
C ASP A 334 -8.72 12.60 -14.34
N PHE A 335 -9.80 12.13 -13.69
CA PHE A 335 -11.08 12.84 -13.67
C PHE A 335 -11.11 13.88 -12.56
N SER A 336 -11.47 15.11 -12.91
CA SER A 336 -11.59 16.24 -11.99
C SER A 336 -12.82 17.07 -12.38
N ALA A 337 -13.56 17.55 -11.38
CA ALA A 337 -14.76 18.34 -11.63
C ALA A 337 -14.88 19.48 -10.62
N GLU A 338 -15.38 20.62 -11.07
CA GLU A 338 -15.69 21.73 -10.17
C GLU A 338 -16.98 21.44 -9.39
N GLY A 339 -17.08 21.98 -8.18
CA GLY A 339 -18.27 21.83 -7.37
C GLY A 339 -18.28 22.75 -6.15
N TYR A 340 -19.23 22.47 -5.25
CA TYR A 340 -19.43 23.23 -4.03
C TYR A 340 -19.55 22.29 -2.83
N ILE A 341 -19.07 22.78 -1.69
CA ILE A 341 -19.21 22.15 -0.39
C ILE A 341 -19.94 23.09 0.57
N CYS A 342 -20.84 22.53 1.36
CA CYS A 342 -21.44 23.16 2.50
C CYS A 342 -20.66 22.67 3.74
N LYS A 343 -19.85 23.54 4.38
CA LYS A 343 -18.89 23.17 5.44
C LYS A 343 -19.50 22.77 6.79
N GLU A 344 -20.69 23.23 7.14
CA GLU A 344 -21.44 22.84 8.35
C GLU A 344 -22.07 21.46 8.20
N THR A 345 -22.64 21.17 7.03
CA THR A 345 -23.35 19.91 6.75
C THR A 345 -22.49 18.87 6.02
N ASN A 346 -21.28 19.23 5.59
CA ASN A 346 -20.42 18.47 4.67
C ASN A 346 -21.14 17.95 3.42
N THR A 347 -22.21 18.65 3.00
CA THR A 347 -22.97 18.25 1.82
C THR A 347 -22.26 18.73 0.56
N LEU A 348 -22.03 17.80 -0.36
CA LEU A 348 -21.42 18.07 -1.66
C LEU A 348 -22.52 18.37 -2.67
N SER A 349 -22.31 19.34 -3.56
CA SER A 349 -23.25 19.64 -4.65
C SER A 349 -22.56 20.22 -5.87
N LEU A 350 -23.14 19.98 -7.06
CA LEU A 350 -22.65 20.58 -8.31
C LEU A 350 -23.20 21.99 -8.54
N ASN A 351 -24.39 22.28 -8.02
CA ASN A 351 -25.11 23.54 -8.24
C ASN A 351 -25.06 24.52 -7.05
N GLY A 352 -24.37 24.17 -5.96
CA GLY A 352 -24.31 25.02 -4.76
C GLY A 352 -25.58 24.99 -3.92
N GLN A 353 -26.28 23.86 -3.88
CA GLN A 353 -27.46 23.69 -3.04
C GLN A 353 -27.03 23.15 -1.67
N CYS A 354 -27.30 23.91 -0.61
CA CYS A 354 -27.11 23.45 0.77
C CYS A 354 -28.46 23.03 1.40
N PRO A 355 -28.48 22.02 2.29
CA PRO A 355 -29.71 21.59 2.98
C PRO A 355 -30.29 22.67 3.91
N SER A 356 -29.41 23.52 4.44
CA SER A 356 -29.70 24.62 5.35
C SER A 356 -29.70 25.95 4.59
N GLU A 357 -30.75 26.77 4.75
CA GLU A 357 -30.83 28.10 4.13
C GLU A 357 -29.83 29.10 4.70
N SER A 358 -29.30 28.85 5.90
CA SER A 358 -28.30 29.70 6.57
C SER A 358 -26.88 29.49 6.06
N GLU A 359 -26.63 28.38 5.35
CA GLU A 359 -25.31 27.97 4.95
C GLU A 359 -24.98 28.42 3.52
N LYS A 360 -23.78 28.95 3.32
CA LYS A 360 -23.35 29.41 2.00
C LYS A 360 -22.47 28.35 1.34
N PRO A 361 -22.78 27.94 0.10
CA PRO A 361 -21.94 27.00 -0.64
C PRO A 361 -20.57 27.61 -0.92
N GLU A 362 -19.51 26.93 -0.51
CA GLU A 362 -18.13 27.30 -0.82
C GLU A 362 -17.67 26.53 -2.07
N LYS A 363 -17.08 27.25 -3.02
CA LYS A 363 -16.53 26.63 -4.23
C LYS A 363 -15.26 25.84 -3.89
N VAL A 364 -15.15 24.62 -4.40
CA VAL A 364 -13.99 23.76 -4.21
C VAL A 364 -13.15 23.63 -5.48
N PHE A 365 -11.87 23.31 -5.32
CA PHE A 365 -10.95 23.12 -6.45
C PHE A 365 -11.33 21.89 -7.27
N ASP A 366 -11.59 20.77 -6.59
CA ASP A 366 -11.98 19.51 -7.20
C ASP A 366 -12.94 18.79 -6.26
N ILE A 367 -14.19 18.62 -6.69
CA ILE A 367 -15.23 17.95 -5.90
C ILE A 367 -14.91 16.47 -5.68
N VAL A 368 -14.16 15.84 -6.59
CA VAL A 368 -13.79 14.44 -6.47
C VAL A 368 -12.87 14.21 -5.25
N ASN A 369 -12.02 15.19 -4.94
CA ASN A 369 -11.18 15.12 -3.74
C ASN A 369 -12.01 15.19 -2.46
N GLU A 370 -13.07 16.02 -2.45
CA GLU A 370 -14.01 16.09 -1.33
C GLU A 370 -14.86 14.81 -1.22
N MET A 371 -15.23 14.20 -2.36
CA MET A 371 -15.92 12.90 -2.36
C MET A 371 -15.05 11.80 -1.77
N ILE A 372 -13.74 11.80 -2.03
CA ILE A 372 -12.81 10.86 -1.40
C ILE A 372 -12.77 11.10 0.12
N GLU A 373 -12.64 12.35 0.58
CA GLU A 373 -12.65 12.65 2.02
C GLU A 373 -13.94 12.20 2.71
N GLU A 374 -15.09 12.44 2.09
CA GLU A 374 -16.39 12.05 2.64
C GLU A 374 -16.58 10.53 2.60
N ALA A 375 -16.16 9.86 1.53
CA ALA A 375 -16.18 8.39 1.46
C ALA A 375 -15.33 7.76 2.57
N LEU A 376 -14.12 8.29 2.81
CA LEU A 376 -13.25 7.85 3.90
C LEU A 376 -13.90 8.14 5.27
N HIS A 377 -14.55 9.29 5.43
CA HIS A 377 -15.28 9.62 6.65
C HIS A 377 -16.40 8.59 6.96
N GLN A 378 -17.11 8.15 5.92
CA GLN A 378 -18.17 7.14 6.00
C GLN A 378 -17.64 5.69 6.06
N ARG A 379 -16.31 5.49 6.06
CA ARG A 379 -15.64 4.19 5.96
C ARG A 379 -16.04 3.39 4.72
N ALA A 380 -16.29 4.08 3.61
CA ALA A 380 -16.41 3.46 2.31
C ALA A 380 -15.01 3.18 1.74
N LYS A 381 -14.86 2.06 1.03
CA LYS A 381 -13.60 1.74 0.34
C LYS A 381 -13.44 2.70 -0.84
N VAL A 382 -12.26 3.26 -1.03
CA VAL A 382 -11.95 4.12 -2.18
C VAL A 382 -11.03 3.36 -3.12
N GLU A 383 -11.38 3.36 -4.41
CA GLU A 383 -10.68 2.62 -5.44
C GLU A 383 -10.43 3.55 -6.63
N VAL A 384 -9.16 3.75 -6.96
CA VAL A 384 -8.75 4.63 -8.06
C VAL A 384 -8.36 3.79 -9.27
N ILE A 385 -9.08 4.02 -10.36
CA ILE A 385 -8.94 3.27 -11.61
C ILE A 385 -7.85 3.93 -12.44
N VAL A 386 -6.71 3.25 -12.56
CA VAL A 386 -5.51 3.72 -13.27
C VAL A 386 -5.50 3.21 -14.72
N ASP A 387 -6.09 2.03 -14.99
CA ASP A 387 -6.12 1.48 -16.35
C ASP A 387 -7.06 2.28 -17.26
N LYS A 388 -6.48 2.97 -18.26
CA LYS A 388 -7.20 3.79 -19.23
C LYS A 388 -8.28 3.05 -20.00
N GLN A 389 -8.20 1.72 -20.13
CA GLN A 389 -9.27 0.95 -20.76
C GLN A 389 -10.47 0.81 -19.82
N LEU A 390 -10.22 0.56 -18.54
CA LEU A 390 -11.25 0.42 -17.52
C LEU A 390 -11.91 1.76 -17.19
N GLN A 391 -11.15 2.87 -17.23
CA GLN A 391 -11.69 4.21 -17.02
C GLN A 391 -12.84 4.57 -17.99
N LYS A 392 -12.85 4.02 -19.21
CA LYS A 392 -13.92 4.28 -20.20
C LYS A 392 -15.27 3.67 -19.81
N GLU A 393 -15.26 2.70 -18.91
CA GLU A 393 -16.46 2.03 -18.41
C GLU A 393 -17.17 2.87 -17.34
N ILE A 394 -16.46 3.84 -16.76
CA ILE A 394 -16.92 4.70 -15.68
C ILE A 394 -17.01 6.13 -16.19
N ASP A 395 -18.14 6.79 -15.97
CA ASP A 395 -18.35 8.18 -16.34
C ASP A 395 -17.71 9.11 -15.29
N GLY A 396 -16.37 9.05 -15.21
CA GLY A 396 -15.53 9.79 -14.27
C GLY A 396 -15.53 9.23 -12.85
N VAL A 397 -16.72 9.10 -12.25
CA VAL A 397 -16.94 8.59 -10.89
C VAL A 397 -18.11 7.62 -10.88
N GLY A 398 -17.98 6.53 -10.13
CA GLY A 398 -19.04 5.56 -9.88
C GLY A 398 -19.02 5.04 -8.45
N ALA A 399 -20.05 4.33 -8.04
CA ALA A 399 -20.09 3.69 -6.73
C ALA A 399 -20.81 2.35 -6.75
N LEU A 400 -20.30 1.41 -5.96
CA LEU A 400 -21.02 0.24 -5.48
C LEU A 400 -21.76 0.61 -4.20
N LEU A 401 -23.03 0.26 -4.11
CA LEU A 401 -23.90 0.66 -3.01
C LEU A 401 -23.96 -0.40 -1.90
N ARG A 402 -24.30 0.04 -0.69
CA ARG A 402 -24.58 -0.86 0.45
C ARG A 402 -25.97 -1.49 0.31
N PHE A 403 -26.94 -0.69 -0.13
CA PHE A 403 -28.31 -1.08 -0.37
C PHE A 403 -28.74 -0.71 -1.80
N PRO A 404 -29.56 -1.54 -2.45
CA PRO A 404 -30.08 -1.23 -3.76
C PRO A 404 -30.98 0.01 -3.74
N ILE A 405 -31.04 0.71 -4.87
CA ILE A 405 -31.91 1.88 -5.11
C ILE A 405 -33.36 1.47 -5.25
#